data_AF-A0A397ACE5-F1
#
_entry.id   AF-A0A397ACE5-F1
#
_cell.length_a   1.000
_cell.length_b   1.000
_cell.length_c   1.000
_cell.angle_alpha   90.00
_cell.angle_beta   90.00
_cell.angle_gamma   90.00
#
_symmetry.space_group_name_H-M   'P 1'
#
loop_
_entity.id
_entity.type
_entity.pdbx_description
1 polymer ?
#
loop_
_entity_poly.entity_id
_entity_poly.type
_entity_poly.pdbx_seq_one_letter_code
_entity_poly.pdbx_strand_id
1 'polypeptide(L)'
;MENEDPQAPPPRRPRGRPVLTGLHKARPNKFKYQNIAYKKKMEVIECVDAHGVAETLDRHFGHLRGPSRETTRKKIYKCRTNGVETSLPHDAEEQLAKWVASMRKDGVPVTPHMLQLMALETTIDLGLPDDAYHAG
;
A
#
# COMPACT_ATOMS: atom_id res chain seq x y z
N MET A 1 27.58 -62.11 -38.54
CA MET A 1 26.49 -61.78 -39.50
C MET A 1 25.75 -60.63 -38.88
N GLU A 2 26.24 -59.44 -39.19
CA GLU A 2 25.66 -58.12 -38.97
C GLU A 2 24.13 -58.17 -39.09
N ASN A 3 23.41 -57.72 -38.07
CA ASN A 3 22.06 -57.23 -38.26
C ASN A 3 21.91 -55.98 -37.36
N GLU A 4 22.23 -54.84 -37.95
CA GLU A 4 21.88 -53.53 -37.41
C GLU A 4 20.37 -53.36 -37.51
N ASP A 5 19.70 -53.29 -36.36
CA ASP A 5 18.30 -52.89 -36.28
C ASP A 5 18.21 -51.35 -36.41
N PRO A 6 17.42 -50.79 -37.34
CA PRO A 6 17.42 -49.36 -37.61
C PRO A 6 16.73 -48.59 -36.46
N GLN A 7 17.54 -47.89 -35.67
CA GLN A 7 17.10 -46.99 -34.60
C GLN A 7 16.07 -45.96 -35.11
N ALA A 8 14.85 -46.01 -34.56
CA ALA A 8 13.78 -45.07 -34.86
C ALA A 8 14.13 -43.61 -34.44
N PRO A 9 13.70 -42.57 -35.19
CA PRO A 9 14.02 -41.19 -34.87
C PRO A 9 13.31 -40.71 -33.59
N PRO A 10 13.91 -39.78 -32.82
CA PRO A 10 13.37 -39.33 -31.54
C PRO A 10 12.04 -38.56 -31.70
N PRO A 11 11.14 -38.62 -30.69
CA PRO A 11 9.85 -37.94 -30.73
C PRO A 11 10.00 -36.42 -30.75
N ARG A 12 9.22 -35.75 -31.62
CA ARG A 12 9.19 -34.29 -31.70
C ARG A 12 8.47 -33.70 -30.49
N ARG A 13 9.10 -32.72 -29.82
CA ARG A 13 8.46 -31.97 -28.72
C ARG A 13 7.26 -31.18 -29.26
N PRO A 14 6.11 -31.12 -28.53
CA PRO A 14 4.99 -30.29 -28.93
C PRO A 14 5.43 -28.82 -28.98
N ARG A 15 5.32 -28.21 -30.16
CA ARG A 15 5.59 -26.78 -30.34
C ARG A 15 4.47 -26.03 -29.64
N GLY A 16 4.82 -25.22 -28.63
CA GLY A 16 3.84 -24.43 -27.87
C GLY A 16 3.01 -23.50 -28.77
N ARG A 17 1.89 -23.00 -28.21
CA ARG A 17 0.98 -22.08 -28.92
C ARG A 17 1.77 -20.92 -29.55
N PRO A 18 1.60 -20.63 -30.85
CA PRO A 18 2.30 -19.53 -31.49
C PRO A 18 1.95 -18.21 -30.80
N VAL A 19 2.96 -17.36 -30.58
CA VAL A 19 2.77 -15.98 -30.12
C VAL A 19 2.05 -15.22 -31.22
N LEU A 20 0.86 -14.70 -30.93
CA LEU A 20 0.14 -13.74 -31.78
C LEU A 20 0.95 -12.44 -31.82
N THR A 21 1.95 -12.37 -32.68
CA THR A 21 2.65 -11.13 -32.98
C THR A 21 1.75 -10.28 -33.86
N GLY A 22 1.15 -9.22 -33.28
CA GLY A 22 0.33 -8.26 -34.03
C GLY A 22 -0.88 -7.68 -33.30
N LEU A 23 -1.23 -8.18 -32.11
CA LEU A 23 -2.36 -7.61 -31.37
C LEU A 23 -1.92 -6.36 -30.61
N HIS A 24 -2.45 -5.22 -31.08
CA HIS A 24 -2.42 -3.86 -30.53
C HIS A 24 -1.58 -3.66 -29.26
N LYS A 25 -0.54 -2.81 -29.36
CA LYS A 25 0.20 -2.27 -28.20
C LYS A 25 -0.80 -1.91 -27.09
N ALA A 26 -0.64 -2.51 -25.91
CA ALA A 26 -1.44 -2.16 -24.75
C ALA A 26 -1.43 -0.63 -24.61
N ARG A 27 -2.62 0.00 -24.63
CA ARG A 27 -2.70 1.45 -24.43
C ARG A 27 -2.02 1.75 -23.10
N PRO A 28 -1.09 2.72 -23.04
CA PRO A 28 -0.41 3.04 -21.80
C PRO A 28 -1.47 3.35 -20.74
N ASN A 29 -1.35 2.68 -19.59
CA ASN A 29 -2.28 2.85 -18.48
C ASN A 29 -2.28 4.33 -18.07
N LYS A 30 -3.37 5.04 -18.38
CA LYS A 30 -3.54 6.47 -18.11
C LYS A 30 -3.82 6.76 -16.64
N PHE A 31 -4.16 5.73 -15.85
CA PHE A 31 -4.38 5.87 -14.43
C PHE A 31 -3.09 5.63 -13.67
N LYS A 32 -2.18 6.60 -13.81
CA LYS A 32 -1.10 6.78 -12.87
C LYS A 32 -1.74 7.46 -11.66
N TYR A 33 -1.75 6.80 -10.51
CA TYR A 33 -2.19 7.41 -9.25
C TYR A 33 -1.70 8.86 -9.20
N GLN A 34 -2.62 9.84 -9.21
CA GLN A 34 -2.25 11.21 -8.85
C GLN A 34 -1.84 11.13 -7.39
N ASN A 35 -0.52 11.06 -7.14
CA ASN A 35 0.02 11.12 -5.82
C ASN A 35 -0.33 12.51 -5.29
N ILE A 36 -1.35 12.58 -4.45
CA ILE A 36 -1.61 13.77 -3.66
C ILE A 36 -0.35 13.97 -2.83
N ALA A 37 0.36 15.07 -3.06
CA ALA A 37 1.55 15.41 -2.31
C ALA A 37 1.24 15.28 -0.80
N TYR A 38 2.17 14.71 -0.03
CA TYR A 38 1.99 14.45 1.40
C TYR A 38 1.38 15.65 2.14
N LYS A 39 1.88 16.87 1.84
CA LYS A 39 1.34 18.14 2.36
C LYS A 39 -0.16 18.31 2.11
N LYS A 40 -0.63 18.08 0.89
CA LYS A 40 -2.05 18.20 0.54
C LYS A 40 -2.90 17.14 1.23
N LYS A 41 -2.33 15.95 1.49
CA LYS A 41 -3.01 14.91 2.28
C LYS A 41 -3.15 15.35 3.74
N MET A 42 -2.12 15.95 4.34
CA MET A 42 -2.17 16.51 5.70
C MET A 42 -3.24 17.59 5.82
N GLU A 43 -3.25 18.59 4.93
CA GLU A 43 -4.25 19.65 4.94
C GLU A 43 -5.70 19.13 4.85
N VAL A 44 -5.92 18.07 4.06
CA VAL A 44 -7.23 17.43 3.93
C VAL A 44 -7.61 16.70 5.22
N ILE A 45 -6.66 16.06 5.91
CA ILE A 45 -6.92 15.38 7.20
C ILE A 45 -7.27 16.42 8.27
N GLU A 46 -6.49 17.48 8.41
CA GLU A 46 -6.72 18.56 9.37
C GLU A 46 -8.08 19.24 9.14
N CYS A 47 -8.45 19.50 7.88
CA CYS A 47 -9.75 20.10 7.55
C CYS A 47 -10.92 19.16 7.88
N VAL A 48 -10.75 17.83 7.71
CA VAL A 48 -11.76 16.84 8.11
C VAL A 48 -11.95 16.81 9.62
N ASP A 49 -10.87 16.98 10.39
CA ASP A 49 -10.95 17.04 11.85
C ASP A 49 -11.69 18.29 12.33
N ALA A 50 -11.34 19.45 11.76
CA ALA A 50 -11.91 20.73 12.13
C ALA A 50 -13.36 20.97 11.65
N HIS A 51 -13.72 20.47 10.46
CA HIS A 51 -14.98 20.84 9.79
C HIS A 51 -15.79 19.64 9.25
N GLY A 52 -15.24 18.42 9.30
CA GLY A 52 -15.89 17.23 8.77
C GLY A 52 -15.76 17.03 7.25
N VAL A 53 -16.19 15.87 6.77
CA VAL A 53 -15.93 15.42 5.39
C VAL A 53 -16.66 16.23 4.32
N ALA A 54 -17.86 16.74 4.60
CA ALA A 54 -18.67 17.48 3.64
C ALA A 54 -18.04 18.84 3.28
N GLU A 55 -17.65 19.60 4.30
CA GLU A 55 -16.93 20.88 4.17
C GLU A 55 -15.58 20.70 3.46
N THR A 56 -14.81 19.67 3.83
CA THR A 56 -13.51 19.39 3.18
C THR A 56 -13.66 19.07 1.69
N LEU A 57 -14.72 18.35 1.30
CA LEU A 57 -15.00 18.09 -0.11
C LEU A 57 -15.36 19.36 -0.88
N ASP A 58 -16.00 20.33 -0.24
CA ASP A 58 -16.31 21.61 -0.86
C ASP A 58 -15.04 22.47 -1.04
N ARG A 59 -14.27 22.63 0.04
CA ARG A 59 -13.08 23.48 0.08
C ARG A 59 -11.91 22.95 -0.75
N HIS A 60 -11.63 21.65 -0.70
CA HIS A 60 -10.46 21.05 -1.37
C HIS A 60 -10.79 20.39 -2.70
N PHE A 61 -12.04 19.97 -2.90
CA PHE A 61 -12.47 19.17 -4.05
C PHE A 61 -13.74 19.70 -4.71
N GLY A 62 -14.06 20.99 -4.56
CA GLY A 62 -15.27 21.61 -5.12
C GLY A 62 -15.41 21.47 -6.64
N HIS A 63 -14.28 21.32 -7.35
CA HIS A 63 -14.27 21.06 -8.79
C HIS A 63 -14.74 19.64 -9.17
N LEU A 64 -14.83 18.70 -8.23
CA LEU A 64 -15.32 17.35 -8.46
C LEU A 64 -16.85 17.31 -8.34
N ARG A 65 -17.51 16.70 -9.33
CA ARG A 65 -18.95 16.47 -9.33
C ARG A 65 -19.28 15.00 -9.57
N GLY A 66 -20.46 14.60 -9.11
CA GLY A 66 -21.01 13.27 -9.36
C GLY A 66 -20.09 12.13 -8.87
N PRO A 67 -19.85 11.09 -9.68
CA PRO A 67 -19.11 9.89 -9.27
C PRO A 67 -17.71 10.20 -8.73
N SER A 68 -17.01 11.17 -9.33
CA SER A 68 -15.66 11.55 -8.91
C SER A 68 -15.63 12.11 -7.49
N ARG A 69 -16.64 12.91 -7.10
CA ARG A 69 -16.76 13.44 -5.73
C ARG A 69 -16.98 12.31 -4.72
N GLU A 70 -17.82 11.35 -5.06
CA GLU A 70 -18.08 10.18 -4.22
C GLU A 70 -16.85 9.27 -4.06
N THR A 71 -16.04 9.09 -5.12
CA THR A 71 -14.77 8.34 -4.96
C THR A 71 -13.80 9.03 -4.02
N THR A 72 -13.71 10.36 -4.06
CA THR A 72 -12.86 11.14 -3.14
C THR A 72 -13.39 11.09 -1.71
N ARG A 73 -14.71 11.22 -1.52
CA ARG A 73 -15.37 11.02 -0.22
C ARG A 73 -14.97 9.69 0.40
N LYS A 74 -15.12 8.59 -0.34
CA LYS A 74 -14.72 7.24 0.11
C LYS A 74 -13.24 7.15 0.45
N LYS A 75 -12.38 7.77 -0.37
CA LYS A 75 -10.94 7.84 -0.10
C LYS A 75 -10.62 8.61 1.18
N ILE A 76 -11.33 9.68 1.48
CA ILE A 76 -11.13 10.46 2.72
C ILE A 76 -11.48 9.61 3.94
N TYR A 77 -12.64 8.93 3.94
CA TYR A 77 -12.97 8.00 5.02
C TYR A 77 -11.92 6.90 5.17
N LYS A 78 -11.53 6.28 4.05
CA LYS A 78 -10.48 5.26 4.06
C LYS A 78 -9.12 5.81 4.53
N CYS A 79 -8.80 7.07 4.25
CA CYS A 79 -7.55 7.68 4.72
C CYS A 79 -7.54 7.91 6.22
N ARG A 80 -8.71 8.18 6.83
CA ARG A 80 -8.84 8.33 8.29
C ARG A 80 -8.85 6.97 8.99
N THR A 81 -9.49 5.95 8.41
CA THR A 81 -9.43 4.56 8.94
C THR A 81 -8.07 3.89 8.73
N ASN A 82 -7.29 4.36 7.75
CA ASN A 82 -5.90 3.95 7.57
C ASN A 82 -4.93 4.82 8.39
N GLY A 83 -5.44 5.67 9.28
CA GLY A 83 -4.77 5.88 10.55
C GLY A 83 -4.90 4.55 11.29
N VAL A 84 -3.92 3.68 11.11
CA VAL A 84 -3.61 2.75 12.19
C VAL A 84 -3.14 3.66 13.30
N GLU A 85 -4.09 4.12 14.09
CA GLU A 85 -3.92 4.50 15.48
C GLU A 85 -3.44 3.21 16.16
N THR A 86 -2.16 2.87 15.98
CA THR A 86 -1.46 2.32 17.13
C THR A 86 -1.46 3.47 18.11
N SER A 87 -2.24 3.35 19.18
CA SER A 87 -2.40 4.32 20.25
C SER A 87 -1.11 4.48 21.07
N LEU A 88 -0.01 4.70 20.37
CA LEU A 88 1.31 4.97 20.91
C LEU A 88 1.42 6.49 21.04
N PRO A 89 1.89 7.00 22.18
CA PRO A 89 2.15 8.42 22.33
C PRO A 89 3.17 8.87 21.29
N HIS A 90 3.08 10.14 20.87
CA HIS A 90 3.93 10.72 19.83
C HIS A 90 5.44 10.47 20.04
N ASP A 91 5.89 10.45 21.29
CA ASP A 91 7.27 10.12 21.66
C ASP A 91 7.66 8.69 21.22
N ALA A 92 6.76 7.72 21.45
CA ALA A 92 6.97 6.33 21.09
C ALA A 92 6.96 6.12 19.57
N GLU A 93 6.11 6.85 18.84
CA GLU A 93 6.14 6.85 17.37
C GLU A 93 7.49 7.36 16.84
N GLU A 94 8.05 8.40 17.48
CA GLU A 94 9.36 8.93 17.10
C GLU A 94 10.48 7.92 17.39
N GLN A 95 10.41 7.21 18.52
CA GLN A 95 11.36 6.15 18.85
C GLN A 95 11.31 5.00 17.83
N LEU A 96 10.12 4.55 17.44
CA LEU A 96 9.94 3.55 16.40
C LEU A 96 10.44 4.07 15.03
N ALA A 97 10.20 5.32 14.69
CA ALA A 97 10.69 5.92 13.45
C ALA A 97 12.22 6.00 13.41
N LYS A 98 12.86 6.38 14.53
CA LYS A 98 14.33 6.36 14.70
C LYS A 98 14.88 4.95 14.56
N TRP A 99 14.24 3.96 15.19
CA TRP A 99 14.61 2.56 15.06
C TRP A 99 14.53 2.08 13.61
N VAL A 100 13.40 2.33 12.91
CA VAL A 100 13.25 2.00 11.49
C VAL A 100 14.31 2.67 10.62
N ALA A 101 14.63 3.94 10.91
CA ALA A 101 15.66 4.67 10.19
C ALA A 101 17.05 4.04 10.39
N SER A 102 17.38 3.60 11.61
CA SER A 102 18.62 2.86 11.90
C SER A 102 18.66 1.55 11.12
N MET A 103 17.62 0.73 11.21
CA MET A 103 17.56 -0.55 10.49
C MET A 103 17.74 -0.41 8.97
N ARG A 104 17.19 0.66 8.39
CA ARG A 104 17.37 0.99 6.96
C ARG A 104 18.78 1.46 6.64
N LYS A 105 19.44 2.17 7.56
CA LYS A 105 20.86 2.56 7.44
C LYS A 105 21.76 1.32 7.44
N ASP A 106 21.41 0.31 8.23
CA ASP A 106 22.09 -0.99 8.31
C ASP A 106 21.73 -1.93 7.14
N GLY A 107 20.90 -1.49 6.18
CA GLY A 107 20.52 -2.26 5.00
C GLY A 107 19.49 -3.38 5.27
N VAL A 108 18.91 -3.40 6.47
CA VAL A 108 17.93 -4.41 6.87
C VAL A 108 16.51 -3.95 6.50
N PRO A 109 15.75 -4.74 5.71
CA PRO A 109 14.38 -4.40 5.39
C PRO A 109 13.48 -4.58 6.63
N VAL A 110 12.90 -3.48 7.12
CA VAL A 110 11.86 -3.55 8.17
C VAL A 110 10.54 -3.98 7.53
N THR A 111 10.08 -5.18 7.87
CA THR A 111 8.78 -5.70 7.43
C THR A 111 7.65 -5.15 8.30
N PRO A 112 6.40 -5.11 7.79
CA PRO A 112 5.24 -4.67 8.58
C PRO A 112 5.06 -5.46 9.88
N HIS A 113 5.37 -6.76 9.87
CA HIS A 113 5.28 -7.61 11.05
C HIS A 113 6.31 -7.23 12.12
N MET A 114 7.54 -6.89 11.74
CA MET A 114 8.55 -6.40 12.68
C MET A 114 8.14 -5.09 13.33
N LEU A 115 7.56 -4.18 12.55
CA LEU A 115 7.05 -2.91 13.09
C LEU A 115 5.91 -3.14 14.09
N GLN A 116 5.04 -4.12 13.83
CA GLN A 116 3.99 -4.53 14.78
C GLN A 116 4.59 -5.09 16.08
N LEU A 117 5.59 -5.98 15.99
CA LEU A 117 6.25 -6.54 17.18
C LEU A 117 6.91 -5.44 18.03
N MET A 118 7.64 -4.51 17.40
CA MET A 118 8.26 -3.40 18.13
C MET A 118 7.23 -2.44 18.74
N ALA A 119 6.14 -2.17 18.03
CA ALA A 119 5.04 -1.34 18.54
C ALA A 119 4.38 -1.97 19.77
N LEU A 120 4.17 -3.30 19.76
CA LEU A 120 3.64 -4.04 20.90
C LEU A 120 4.60 -4.00 22.09
N GLU A 121 5.89 -4.23 21.85
CA GLU A 121 6.93 -4.16 22.89
C GLU A 121 6.97 -2.76 23.53
N THR A 122 6.98 -1.71 22.70
CA THR A 122 7.00 -0.31 23.17
C THR A 122 5.78 0.04 24.02
N THR A 123 4.62 -0.55 23.69
CA THR A 123 3.40 -0.36 24.48
C THR A 123 3.54 -0.96 25.88
N ILE A 124 4.11 -2.16 25.96
CA ILE A 124 4.37 -2.88 27.21
C ILE A 124 5.33 -2.06 28.08
N ASP A 125 6.41 -1.52 27.51
CA ASP A 125 7.39 -0.68 28.22
C ASP A 125 6.79 0.61 28.78
N LEU A 126 5.82 1.21 28.08
CA LEU A 126 5.15 2.43 28.51
C LEU A 126 4.03 2.21 29.52
N GLY A 127 3.69 0.94 29.82
CA GLY A 127 2.61 0.60 30.75
C GLY A 127 1.24 1.13 30.32
N LEU A 128 1.05 1.34 29.02
CA LEU A 128 -0.22 1.82 28.47
C LEU A 128 -1.25 0.67 28.51
N PRO A 129 -2.48 0.93 28.99
CA PRO A 129 -3.46 -0.12 29.10
C PRO A 129 -3.96 -0.54 27.71
N ASP A 130 -4.14 -1.84 27.54
CA ASP A 130 -4.51 -2.56 26.31
C ASP A 130 -5.88 -2.12 25.73
N ASP A 131 -6.62 -1.23 26.40
CA ASP A 131 -7.96 -0.76 25.98
C ASP A 131 -7.93 0.36 24.94
N ALA A 132 -6.77 0.93 24.62
CA ALA A 132 -6.64 1.93 23.56
C ALA A 132 -6.64 1.34 22.14
N TYR A 133 -6.65 0.02 21.96
CA TYR A 133 -6.61 -0.66 20.66
C TYR A 133 -8.01 -1.02 20.15
N HIS A 134 -8.81 -0.03 19.77
CA HIS A 134 -10.05 -0.30 19.05
C HIS A 134 -9.77 -0.38 17.54
N ALA A 135 -9.28 -1.54 17.09
CA ALA A 135 -9.25 -1.87 15.67
C ALA A 135 -10.68 -2.14 15.16
N GLY A 136 -11.23 -1.21 14.37
CA GLY A 136 -12.48 -1.36 13.62
C GLY A 136 -12.25 -1.49 12.12
#